data_AF-H1KC09-F1
#
_entry.id   AF-H1KC09-F1
#
_cell.length_a   1.000
_cell.length_b   1.000
_cell.length_c   1.000
_cell.angle_alpha   90.00
_cell.angle_beta   90.00
_cell.angle_gamma   90.00
#
_symmetry.space_group_name_H-M   'P 1'
#
loop_
_entity.id
_entity.type
_entity.pdbx_description
1 polymer ?
#
loop_
_entity_poly.entity_id
_entity_poly.type
_entity_poly.pdbx_seq_one_letter_code
_entity_poly.pdbx_strand_id
1 'polypeptide(L)' 'MPTRSEVVEMMLMAASQIAAHEAFAEDAVSWMSIIERADDEEGAAALRAMVISCKAETVIMREAMDHLACILSEMPIETT' A
#
# COMPACT_ATOMS: atom_id res chain seq x y z
N MET A 1 23.43 -11.50 -2.28
CA MET A 1 22.79 -11.00 -1.04
C MET A 1 22.53 -9.53 -1.25
N PRO A 2 21.31 -9.03 -1.02
CA PRO A 2 21.05 -7.59 -1.07
C PRO A 2 21.93 -6.85 -0.05
N THR A 3 22.25 -5.60 -0.33
CA THR A 3 22.92 -4.66 0.59
C THR A 3 21.92 -4.08 1.59
N ARG A 4 22.42 -3.50 2.70
CA ARG A 4 21.54 -2.92 3.72
C ARG A 4 20.75 -1.76 3.13
N SER A 5 21.43 -0.96 2.30
CA SER A 5 20.84 0.16 1.57
C SER A 5 19.73 -0.26 0.61
N GLU A 6 19.90 -1.34 -0.16
CA GLU A 6 18.85 -1.88 -1.04
C GLU A 6 17.61 -2.33 -0.26
N VAL A 7 17.77 -2.98 0.89
CA VAL A 7 16.65 -3.39 1.75
C VAL A 7 15.88 -2.18 2.27
N VAL A 8 16.59 -1.14 2.74
CA VAL A 8 15.96 0.11 3.20
C VAL A 8 15.24 0.83 2.07
N GLU A 9 15.82 0.89 0.87
CA GLU A 9 15.19 1.50 -0.31
C GLU A 9 13.87 0.80 -0.67
N MET A 10 13.86 -0.54 -0.70
CA MET A 10 12.64 -1.32 -0.94
C MET A 10 11.58 -1.05 0.15
N MET A 11 11.97 -0.95 1.42
CA MET A 11 11.04 -0.63 2.51
C MET A 11 10.44 0.78 2.35
N LEU A 12 11.24 1.77 1.93
CA LEU A 12 10.75 3.13 1.68
C LEU A 12 9.79 3.18 0.49
N MET A 13 10.09 2.45 -0.58
CA MET A 13 9.17 2.32 -1.73
C MET A 13 7.85 1.68 -1.31
N ALA A 14 7.89 0.57 -0.55
CA ALA A 14 6.68 -0.08 -0.04
C ALA A 14 5.85 0.87 0.84
N ALA A 15 6.49 1.59 1.76
CA ALA A 15 5.82 2.58 2.61
C ALA A 15 5.15 3.70 1.79
N SER A 16 5.82 4.20 0.76
CA SER A 16 5.25 5.21 -0.15
C SER A 16 4.04 4.67 -0.91
N GLN A 17 4.08 3.41 -1.35
CA GLN A 17 2.95 2.79 -2.05
C GLN A 17 1.78 2.57 -1.10
N ILE A 18 2.02 2.09 0.13
CA ILE A 18 0.97 1.92 1.13
C ILE A 18 0.24 3.25 1.37
N ALA A 19 0.98 4.33 1.61
CA ALA A 19 0.38 5.65 1.83
C ALA A 19 -0.47 6.12 0.64
N ALA A 20 -0.02 5.87 -0.60
CA ALA A 20 -0.77 6.22 -1.80
C ALA A 20 -2.08 5.41 -1.93
N HIS A 21 -2.04 4.10 -1.64
CA HIS A 21 -3.22 3.23 -1.69
C HIS A 21 -4.23 3.57 -0.58
N GLU A 22 -3.76 3.93 0.61
CA GLU A 22 -4.60 4.39 1.72
C GLU A 22 -5.31 5.71 1.37
N ALA A 23 -4.56 6.70 0.86
CA ALA A 23 -5.14 7.97 0.43
C ALA A 23 -6.17 7.79 -0.70
N PHE A 24 -5.85 6.97 -1.70
CA PHE A 24 -6.80 6.66 -2.77
C PHE A 24 -8.07 5.97 -2.23
N ALA A 25 -7.93 5.02 -1.30
CA ALA A 25 -9.08 4.33 -0.73
C ALA A 25 -10.00 5.28 0.06
N GLU A 26 -9.45 6.27 0.77
CA GLU A 26 -10.21 7.32 1.44
C GLU A 26 -10.98 8.21 0.45
N ASP A 27 -10.30 8.68 -0.60
CA ASP A 27 -10.90 9.48 -1.66
C ASP A 27 -12.02 8.73 -2.39
N ALA A 28 -11.77 7.46 -2.74
CA ALA A 28 -12.75 6.61 -3.42
C ALA A 28 -14.01 6.37 -2.56
N VAL A 29 -13.88 6.27 -1.24
CA VAL A 29 -15.03 6.20 -0.33
C VAL A 29 -15.85 7.50 -0.37
N SER A 30 -15.18 8.66 -0.40
CA SER A 30 -15.87 9.94 -0.57
C SER A 30 -16.60 10.05 -1.92
N TRP A 31 -15.98 9.55 -3.00
CA TRP A 31 -16.58 9.59 -4.34
C TRP A 31 -17.76 8.62 -4.48
N MET A 32 -17.70 7.43 -3.87
CA MET A 32 -18.83 6.48 -3.86
C MET A 32 -20.11 7.15 -3.36
N SER A 33 -20.06 7.95 -2.30
CA SER A 33 -21.23 8.68 -1.80
C SER A 33 -21.82 9.67 -2.82
N ILE A 34 -20.98 10.28 -3.68
CA ILE A 34 -21.44 11.18 -4.74
C ILE A 34 -22.09 10.37 -5.87
N ILE A 35 -21.46 9.28 -6.27
CA ILE A 35 -21.93 8.42 -7.38
C ILE A 35 -23.23 7.70 -7.01
N GLU A 36 -23.36 7.19 -5.79
CA GLU A 36 -24.60 6.57 -5.29
C GLU A 36 -25.77 7.57 -5.30
N ARG A 37 -25.53 8.87 -5.06
CA ARG A 37 -26.55 9.93 -5.17
C ARG A 37 -26.90 10.30 -6.61
N ALA A 38 -26.08 9.91 -7.58
CA ALA A 38 -26.31 10.12 -9.00
C ALA A 38 -26.97 8.90 -9.67
N ASP A 39 -27.44 7.91 -8.88
CA ASP A 39 -28.03 6.65 -9.34
C ASP A 39 -27.12 5.83 -10.28
N ASP A 40 -25.80 6.02 -10.21
CA ASP A 40 -24.80 5.26 -10.97
C ASP A 40 -24.24 4.10 -10.14
N GLU A 41 -25.05 3.04 -10.01
CA GLU A 41 -24.66 1.84 -9.24
C GLU A 41 -23.42 1.14 -9.79
N GLU A 42 -23.17 1.20 -11.10
CA GLU A 42 -22.00 0.59 -11.75
C GLU A 42 -20.71 1.31 -11.35
N GLY A 43 -20.71 2.65 -11.41
CA GLY A 43 -19.60 3.47 -10.94
C GLY A 43 -19.31 3.27 -9.45
N ALA A 44 -20.36 3.17 -8.62
CA ALA A 44 -20.22 2.91 -7.19
C ALA A 44 -19.63 1.51 -6.93
N ALA A 45 -20.07 0.49 -7.67
CA ALA A 45 -19.54 -0.87 -7.58
C ALA A 45 -18.06 -0.94 -8.01
N ALA A 46 -17.69 -0.23 -9.07
CA ALA A 46 -16.31 -0.17 -9.56
C ALA A 46 -15.36 0.45 -8.51
N LEU A 47 -15.75 1.58 -7.91
CA LEU A 47 -14.97 2.20 -6.82
C LEU A 47 -14.87 1.28 -5.60
N ARG A 48 -15.95 0.58 -5.25
CA ARG A 48 -15.95 -0.38 -4.14
C ARG A 48 -14.96 -1.51 -4.38
N ALA A 49 -14.93 -2.05 -5.60
CA ALA A 49 -13.97 -3.07 -5.99
C ALA A 49 -12.52 -2.56 -5.91
N MET A 50 -12.26 -1.33 -6.36
CA MET A 50 -10.93 -0.72 -6.24
C MET A 50 -10.51 -0.54 -4.79
N VAL A 51 -11.38 -0.04 -3.91
CA VAL A 51 -11.09 0.10 -2.46
C VAL A 51 -10.73 -1.24 -1.84
N ILE A 52 -11.44 -2.31 -2.20
CA ILE A 52 -11.13 -3.67 -1.73
C ILE A 52 -9.75 -4.12 -2.23
N SER A 53 -9.42 -3.90 -3.51
CA SER A 53 -8.12 -4.24 -4.07
C SER A 53 -6.99 -3.50 -3.36
N CYS A 54 -7.11 -2.17 -3.21
CA CYS A 54 -6.10 -1.35 -2.52
C CYS A 54 -5.87 -1.83 -1.09
N LYS A 55 -6.93 -2.20 -0.35
CA LYS A 55 -6.79 -2.76 1.01
C LYS A 55 -6.10 -4.12 1.03
N ALA A 56 -6.35 -4.98 0.05
CA ALA A 56 -5.65 -6.26 -0.05
C ALA A 56 -4.16 -6.06 -0.38
N GLU A 57 -3.86 -5.16 -1.31
CA GLU A 57 -2.49 -4.83 -1.72
C GLU A 57 -1.69 -4.20 -0.57
N THR A 58 -2.28 -3.32 0.24
CA THR A 58 -1.57 -2.76 1.41
C THR A 58 -1.26 -3.79 2.48
N VAL A 59 -2.13 -4.80 2.68
CA VAL A 59 -1.83 -5.93 3.57
C VAL A 59 -0.61 -6.69 3.07
N ILE A 60 -0.56 -7.04 1.78
CA ILE A 60 0.57 -7.75 1.18
C ILE A 60 1.87 -6.93 1.30
N MET A 61 1.81 -5.62 1.05
CA MET A 61 2.97 -4.74 1.19
C MET A 61 3.46 -4.65 2.64
N ARG A 62 2.54 -4.61 3.62
CA ARG A 62 2.90 -4.62 5.05
C ARG A 62 3.56 -5.94 5.46
N GLU A 63 3.04 -7.07 4.99
CA GLU A 63 3.70 -8.37 5.20
C GLU A 63 5.10 -8.39 4.58
N ALA A 64 5.28 -7.86 3.36
CA ALA A 64 6.59 -7.74 2.74
C ALA A 64 7.54 -6.86 3.56
N MET A 65 7.06 -5.74 4.11
CA MET A 65 7.85 -4.88 5.00
C MET A 65 8.30 -5.61 6.27
N ASP A 66 7.43 -6.44 6.87
CA ASP A 66 7.80 -7.23 8.05
C ASP A 66 8.91 -8.24 7.72
N HIS A 67 8.84 -8.89 6.55
CA HIS A 67 9.90 -9.78 6.08
C HIS A 67 11.22 -9.03 5.82
N LEU A 68 11.16 -7.84 5.20
CA LEU A 68 12.34 -7.00 4.98
C LEU A 68 12.94 -6.52 6.30
N ALA A 69 12.11 -6.21 7.31
CA ALA A 69 12.58 -5.85 8.64
C ALA A 69 13.33 -7.00 9.34
N CYS A 70 12.83 -8.24 9.20
CA CYS A 70 13.55 -9.43 9.67
C CYS A 70 14.94 -9.55 9.01
N ILE A 71 15.01 -9.44 7.68
CA ILE A 71 16.27 -9.47 6.93
C ILE A 71 17.20 -8.35 7.43
N LEU A 72 16.71 -7.12 7.52
CA LEU A 72 17.49 -5.95 7.93
C LEU A 72 18.06 -6.09 9.35
N SER A 73 17.37 -6.80 10.23
CA SER A 73 17.79 -7.03 11.62
C SER A 73 19.01 -7.96 11.73
N GLU A 74 19.18 -8.85 10.76
CA GLU A 74 20.28 -9.82 10.69
C GLU A 74 21.50 -9.25 9.95
N MET A 75 21.33 -8.13 9.24
CA MET A 75 22.40 -7.52 8.45
C MET A 75 23.31 -6.64 9.31
N PRO A 76 24.65 -6.76 9.16
CA PRO A 76 25.59 -5.87 9.83
C PRO A 76 25.36 -4.41 9.40
N ILE A 77 25.65 -3.48 10.31
CA ILE A 77 25.67 -2.05 9.98
C ILE A 77 26.84 -1.83 9.02
N GLU A 78 26.57 -1.20 7.89
CA GLU A 78 27.61 -0.79 6.95
C GLU A 78 28.52 0.22 7.67
N THR A 79 29.76 -0.18 7.95
CA THR A 79 30.78 0.75 8.46
C THR A 79 31.29 1.57 7.29
N THR A 80 30.91 2.85 7.28
CA THR A 80 31.51 3.90 6.45
C THR A 80 33.00 4.06 6.73
#